data_AF-A0A976J2M8-F1
#
_entry.id   AF-A0A976J2M8-F1
#
_cell.length_a   1.000
_cell.length_b   1.000
_cell.length_c   1.000
_cell.angle_alpha   90.00
_cell.angle_beta   90.00
_cell.angle_gamma   90.00
#
_symmetry.space_group_name_H-M   'P 1'
#
loop_
_entity.id
_entity.type
_entity.pdbx_description
1 polymer ?
#
loop_
_entity_poly.entity_id
_entity_poly.type
_entity_poly.pdbx_seq_one_letter_code
_entity_poly.pdbx_strand_id
1 'polypeptide(L)'
;MLRLRLGNAVRRLVRAALVSLAIPLVALFISLFTGGLGDRWLVIIFLLMVVSFWTLAIFPRTRAPDSADLRNTPLRQLPARTLLWLEANRPLLPPPGRAMLGRIESGLNQLSPQLATLDDRHPAAQEVRKLIDEHLPALVESYTRIPARLRNQPHAGATPETQLVDGLTIIAREIDMMTGEIARGELDALATRGRYLETRYIDTGQNNKD
;
A
#
# COMPACT_ATOMS: atom_id res chain seq x y z
N MET A 1 5.38 16.85 -2.57
CA MET A 1 4.62 15.59 -2.36
C MET A 1 5.16 14.80 -1.16
N LEU A 2 5.08 15.34 0.07
CA LEU A 2 5.68 14.75 1.28
C LEU A 2 4.68 14.47 2.42
N ARG A 3 3.37 14.68 2.20
CA ARG A 3 2.40 14.78 3.30
C ARG A 3 1.62 13.51 3.65
N LEU A 4 1.78 12.41 2.91
CA LEU A 4 1.02 11.17 3.18
C LEU A 4 1.80 10.10 3.96
N ARG A 5 3.09 10.33 4.28
CA ARG A 5 3.92 9.40 5.07
C ARG A 5 3.67 9.45 6.59
N LEU A 6 2.78 10.30 7.09
CA LEU A 6 2.74 10.65 8.51
C LEU A 6 1.68 9.89 9.32
N GLY A 7 0.52 9.51 8.78
CA GLY A 7 -0.59 9.01 9.61
C GLY A 7 -0.29 7.72 10.39
N ASN A 8 0.30 6.72 9.73
CA ASN A 8 0.53 5.39 10.33
C ASN A 8 1.96 5.21 10.86
N ALA A 9 2.92 5.98 10.35
CA ALA A 9 4.26 6.07 10.92
C ALA A 9 4.24 6.80 12.27
N VAL A 10 3.44 7.87 12.40
CA VAL A 10 3.32 8.63 13.65
C VAL A 10 2.68 7.79 14.74
N ARG A 11 1.65 6.96 14.50
CA ARG A 11 1.09 6.10 15.56
C ARG A 11 2.05 5.03 16.08
N ARG A 12 2.94 4.52 15.23
CA ARG A 12 3.98 3.52 15.61
C ARG A 12 5.19 4.20 16.26
N LEU A 13 5.58 5.38 15.77
CA LEU A 13 6.58 6.25 16.39
C LEU A 13 6.11 6.83 17.73
N VAL A 14 4.83 7.15 17.89
CA VAL A 14 4.24 7.66 19.13
C VAL A 14 4.21 6.55 20.18
N ARG A 15 3.85 5.30 19.83
CA ARG A 15 3.93 4.18 20.79
C ARG A 15 5.38 3.87 21.19
N ALA A 16 6.32 3.92 20.25
CA ALA A 16 7.75 3.75 20.53
C ALA A 16 8.33 4.91 21.36
N ALA A 17 7.95 6.16 21.05
CA ALA A 17 8.32 7.34 21.80
C ALA A 17 7.67 7.36 23.20
N LEU A 18 6.45 6.86 23.35
CA LEU A 18 5.75 6.79 24.64
C LEU A 18 6.43 5.79 25.59
N VAL A 19 6.90 4.64 25.08
CA VAL A 19 7.70 3.70 25.86
C VAL A 19 9.09 4.27 26.19
N SER A 20 9.72 4.95 25.23
CA SER A 20 11.02 5.61 25.45
C SER A 20 10.96 6.79 26.43
N LEU A 21 9.81 7.48 26.53
CA LEU A 21 9.60 8.61 27.45
C LEU A 21 9.08 8.17 28.82
N ALA A 22 8.44 7.00 28.92
CA ALA A 22 7.99 6.42 30.19
C ALA A 22 9.17 5.98 31.07
N ILE A 23 10.26 5.49 30.47
CA ILE A 23 11.46 5.02 31.18
C ILE A 23 12.13 6.15 32.01
N PRO A 24 12.42 7.35 31.45
CA PRO A 24 12.95 8.44 32.25
C PRO A 24 11.95 9.00 33.27
N LEU A 25 10.64 8.93 33.03
CA LEU A 25 9.62 9.36 33.99
C LEU A 25 9.53 8.44 35.21
N VAL A 26 9.64 7.12 35.03
CA VAL A 26 9.73 6.15 36.13
C VAL A 26 11.05 6.35 36.90
N ALA A 27 12.16 6.60 36.20
CA ALA A 27 13.44 6.91 36.84
C ALA A 27 13.40 8.23 37.64
N LEU A 28 12.72 9.26 37.12
CA LEU A 28 12.51 10.54 37.81
C LEU A 28 11.62 10.38 39.05
N PHE A 29 10.57 9.56 38.95
CA PHE A 29 9.65 9.26 40.06
C PHE A 29 10.35 8.51 41.20
N ILE A 30 11.22 7.55 40.87
CA ILE A 30 12.05 6.83 41.86
C ILE A 30 13.11 7.75 42.47
N SER A 31 13.69 8.67 41.70
CA SER A 31 14.67 9.66 42.17
C SER A 31 14.07 10.64 43.21
N LEU A 32 12.85 11.12 42.97
CA LEU A 32 12.15 12.06 43.87
C LEU A 32 11.79 11.45 45.23
N PHE A 33 11.54 10.13 45.29
CA PHE A 33 11.16 9.45 46.54
C PHE A 33 12.36 9.01 47.39
N THR A 34 13.57 8.92 46.82
CA THR A 34 14.72 8.25 47.48
C THR A 34 15.84 9.20 47.94
N GLY A 35 15.70 10.51 47.72
CA GLY A 35 16.59 11.51 48.34
C GLY A 35 18.02 11.59 47.76
N GLY A 36 18.24 11.07 46.55
CA GLY A 36 19.51 11.16 45.84
C GLY A 36 19.77 9.96 44.93
N LEU A 37 20.07 10.21 43.66
CA LEU A 37 20.57 9.18 42.76
C LEU A 37 22.01 8.86 43.16
N GLY A 38 22.22 7.75 43.87
CA GLY A 38 23.56 7.18 44.02
C GLY A 38 24.22 7.00 42.66
N ASP A 39 25.53 7.19 42.58
CA ASP A 39 26.42 6.91 41.45
C ASP A 39 26.02 5.68 40.62
N ARG A 40 25.55 4.62 41.28
CA ARG A 40 25.11 3.35 40.68
C ARG A 40 23.85 3.45 39.81
N TRP A 41 22.95 4.41 40.06
CA TRP A 41 21.71 4.60 39.30
C TRP A 41 21.92 5.32 37.97
N LEU A 42 22.91 6.22 37.88
CA LEU A 42 23.30 6.86 36.62
C LEU A 42 23.77 5.84 35.58
N VAL A 43 24.49 4.81 36.02
CA VAL A 43 24.97 3.72 35.16
C VAL A 43 23.79 2.90 34.60
N ILE A 44 22.74 2.66 35.39
CA ILE A 44 21.56 1.91 34.96
C ILE A 44 20.75 2.69 33.91
N ILE A 45 20.59 4.01 34.09
CA ILE A 45 19.90 4.88 33.13
C ILE A 45 20.68 4.96 31.81
N PHE A 46 22.01 5.11 31.89
CA PHE A 46 22.88 5.09 30.72
C PHE A 46 22.80 3.75 29.97
N LEU A 47 22.79 2.62 30.68
CA LEU A 47 22.62 1.30 30.10
C LEU A 47 21.27 1.15 29.40
N LEU A 48 20.18 1.61 30.02
CA LEU A 48 18.84 1.61 29.42
C LEU A 48 18.78 2.47 28.15
N MET A 49 19.45 3.62 28.12
CA MET A 49 19.54 4.47 26.94
C MET A 49 20.31 3.76 25.81
N VAL A 50 21.43 3.09 26.13
CA VAL A 50 22.19 2.30 25.15
C VAL A 50 21.36 1.13 24.63
N VAL A 51 20.66 0.40 25.48
CA VAL A 51 19.78 -0.71 25.08
C VAL A 51 18.62 -0.23 24.22
N SER A 52 18.02 0.92 24.55
CA SER A 52 16.96 1.56 23.73
C SER A 52 17.50 1.98 22.36
N PHE A 53 18.67 2.61 22.32
CA PHE A 53 19.35 2.98 21.07
C PHE A 53 19.70 1.74 20.24
N TRP A 54 20.22 0.68 20.87
CA TRP A 54 20.56 -0.59 20.21
C TRP A 54 19.33 -1.32 19.69
N THR A 55 18.24 -1.39 20.46
CA THR A 55 16.98 -2.01 20.01
C THR A 55 16.39 -1.27 18.82
N LEU A 56 16.47 0.06 18.79
CA LEU A 56 16.02 0.86 17.64
C LEU A 56 16.97 0.76 16.43
N ALA A 57 18.28 0.65 16.67
CA ALA A 57 19.28 0.52 15.61
C ALA A 57 19.28 -0.87 14.95
N ILE A 58 18.93 -1.92 15.70
CA ILE A 58 18.90 -3.31 15.24
C ILE A 58 17.53 -3.71 14.69
N PHE A 59 16.44 -3.04 15.08
CA PHE A 59 15.15 -3.28 14.44
C PHE A 59 15.22 -2.83 12.98
N PRO A 60 15.23 -3.77 12.02
CA PRO A 60 15.45 -3.42 10.64
C PRO A 60 14.28 -2.57 10.13
N ARG A 61 14.62 -1.53 9.35
CA ARG A 61 13.70 -0.85 8.42
C ARG A 61 12.79 -1.92 7.83
N THR A 62 11.48 -1.76 8.02
CA THR A 62 10.43 -2.65 7.52
C THR A 62 10.85 -3.24 6.19
N ARG A 63 11.07 -4.56 6.13
CA ARG A 63 11.33 -5.28 4.87
C ARG A 63 10.31 -4.80 3.85
N ALA A 64 10.78 -4.47 2.65
CA ALA A 64 9.87 -4.20 1.54
C ALA A 64 8.85 -5.36 1.48
N PRO A 65 7.54 -5.08 1.30
CA PRO A 65 6.55 -6.15 1.16
C PRO A 65 7.06 -7.15 0.14
N ASP A 66 6.96 -8.44 0.43
CA ASP A 66 7.32 -9.49 -0.52
C ASP A 66 6.13 -9.76 -1.46
N SER A 67 6.35 -10.36 -2.63
CA SER A 67 5.24 -10.75 -3.51
C SER A 67 4.29 -11.76 -2.83
N ALA A 68 4.82 -12.57 -1.90
CA ALA A 68 4.04 -13.43 -1.02
C ALA A 68 3.12 -12.67 -0.05
N ASP A 69 3.48 -11.44 0.35
CA ASP A 69 2.63 -10.62 1.22
C ASP A 69 1.41 -10.08 0.46
N LEU A 70 1.52 -9.87 -0.87
CA LEU A 70 0.41 -9.39 -1.69
C LEU A 70 -0.73 -10.41 -1.77
N ARG A 71 -0.40 -11.70 -1.93
CA ARG A 71 -1.38 -12.80 -2.00
C ARG A 71 -2.20 -12.97 -0.71
N ASN A 72 -1.60 -12.67 0.43
CA ASN A 72 -2.25 -12.81 1.75
C ASN A 72 -2.96 -11.52 2.21
N THR A 73 -2.96 -10.46 1.39
CA THR A 73 -3.49 -9.15 1.77
C THR A 73 -4.99 -9.05 1.43
N PRO A 74 -5.84 -8.54 2.33
CA PRO A 74 -7.25 -8.30 2.05
C PRO A 74 -7.43 -7.27 0.93
N LEU A 75 -8.47 -7.39 0.10
CA LEU A 75 -8.64 -6.59 -1.13
C LEU A 75 -8.52 -5.09 -0.89
N ARG A 76 -9.14 -4.60 0.19
CA ARG A 76 -9.11 -3.19 0.59
C ARG A 76 -7.70 -2.63 0.81
N GLN A 77 -6.74 -3.48 1.20
CA GLN A 77 -5.35 -3.07 1.46
C GLN A 77 -4.42 -3.40 0.28
N LEU A 78 -4.91 -4.18 -0.69
CA LEU A 78 -4.12 -4.75 -1.78
C LEU A 78 -3.52 -3.68 -2.71
N PRO A 79 -4.24 -2.62 -3.12
CA PRO A 79 -3.63 -1.52 -3.88
C PRO A 79 -2.50 -0.83 -3.10
N ALA A 80 -2.72 -0.52 -1.82
CA ALA A 80 -1.73 0.18 -0.99
C ALA A 80 -0.46 -0.66 -0.75
N ARG A 81 -0.60 -1.98 -0.54
CA ARG A 81 0.55 -2.89 -0.41
C ARG A 81 1.31 -3.05 -1.71
N THR A 82 0.60 -3.10 -2.83
CA THR A 82 1.20 -3.20 -4.17
C THR A 82 2.00 -1.96 -4.50
N LEU A 83 1.49 -0.76 -4.19
CA LEU A 83 2.24 0.49 -4.37
C LEU A 83 3.56 0.49 -3.59
N LEU A 84 3.55 -0.02 -2.35
CA LEU A 84 4.78 -0.14 -1.55
C LEU A 84 5.76 -1.17 -2.13
N TRP A 85 5.25 -2.29 -2.65
CA TRP A 85 6.04 -3.29 -3.35
C TRP A 85 6.64 -2.72 -4.65
N LEU A 86 5.84 -2.00 -5.44
CA LEU A 86 6.26 -1.36 -6.69
C LEU A 86 7.36 -0.32 -6.44
N GLU A 87 7.21 0.52 -5.42
CA GLU A 87 8.23 1.52 -5.05
C GLU A 87 9.55 0.85 -4.65
N ALA A 88 9.50 -0.27 -3.94
CA ALA A 88 10.69 -1.03 -3.57
C ALA A 88 11.37 -1.70 -4.78
N ASN A 89 10.60 -2.11 -5.78
CA ASN A 89 11.10 -2.79 -6.99
C ASN A 89 11.45 -1.83 -8.14
N ARG A 90 11.02 -0.56 -8.06
CA ARG A 90 11.34 0.52 -9.01
C ARG A 90 12.82 0.60 -9.44
N PRO A 91 13.83 0.50 -8.55
CA PRO A 91 15.24 0.59 -8.96
C PRO A 91 15.73 -0.62 -9.78
N LEU A 92 15.05 -1.77 -9.69
CA LEU A 92 15.43 -3.00 -10.41
C LEU A 92 15.04 -2.95 -11.89
N LEU A 93 14.18 -2.01 -12.25
CA LEU A 93 13.57 -1.88 -13.56
C LEU A 93 14.34 -0.90 -14.46
N PRO A 94 14.33 -1.14 -15.78
CA PRO A 94 14.97 -0.26 -16.75
C PRO A 94 14.22 1.09 -16.84
N PRO A 95 14.89 2.16 -17.33
CA PRO A 95 14.27 3.50 -17.41
C PRO A 95 12.87 3.54 -18.04
N PRO A 96 12.60 2.91 -19.20
CA PRO A 96 11.25 2.89 -19.77
C PRO A 96 10.24 2.12 -18.91
N GLY A 97 10.66 1.04 -18.26
CA GLY A 97 9.81 0.26 -17.34
C GLY A 97 9.35 1.09 -16.13
N ARG A 98 10.22 1.95 -15.60
CA ARG A 98 9.86 2.85 -14.47
C ARG A 98 8.76 3.84 -14.83
N ALA A 99 8.69 4.29 -16.09
CA ALA A 99 7.62 5.17 -16.55
C ALA A 99 6.26 4.45 -16.56
N MET A 100 6.23 3.18 -16.99
CA MET A 100 5.01 2.37 -16.97
C MET A 100 4.54 2.05 -15.56
N LEU A 101 5.47 1.82 -14.63
CA LEU A 101 5.14 1.70 -13.20
C LEU A 101 4.36 2.91 -12.68
N GLY A 102 4.75 4.13 -13.06
CA GLY A 102 4.02 5.34 -12.68
C GLY A 102 2.57 5.37 -13.17
N ARG A 103 2.27 4.75 -14.32
CA ARG A 103 0.88 4.60 -14.81
C ARG A 103 0.10 3.61 -13.95
N ILE A 104 0.70 2.46 -13.65
CA ILE A 104 0.09 1.45 -12.76
C ILE A 104 -0.15 2.05 -11.37
N GLU A 105 0.82 2.80 -10.83
CA GLU A 105 0.68 3.50 -9.55
C GLU A 105 -0.51 4.47 -9.57
N SER A 106 -0.70 5.22 -10.66
CA SER A 106 -1.85 6.11 -10.83
C SER A 106 -3.17 5.35 -10.87
N GLY A 107 -3.26 4.29 -11.68
CA GLY A 107 -4.45 3.44 -11.77
C GLY A 107 -4.82 2.81 -10.43
N LEU A 108 -3.86 2.24 -9.70
CA LEU A 108 -4.07 1.66 -8.37
C LEU A 108 -4.54 2.70 -7.33
N ASN A 109 -4.05 3.94 -7.41
CA ASN A 109 -4.51 5.02 -6.52
C ASN A 109 -5.96 5.43 -6.82
N GLN A 110 -6.36 5.44 -8.09
CA GLN A 110 -7.74 5.72 -8.50
C GLN A 110 -8.69 4.58 -8.12
N LEU A 111 -8.20 3.35 -8.22
CA LEU A 111 -8.96 2.14 -7.91
C LEU A 111 -9.14 1.91 -6.40
N SER A 112 -8.22 2.40 -5.56
CA SER A 112 -8.24 2.24 -4.10
C SER A 112 -9.58 2.56 -3.40
N PRO A 113 -10.22 3.73 -3.62
CA PRO A 113 -11.51 4.03 -2.99
C PRO A 113 -12.63 3.09 -3.45
N GLN A 114 -12.62 2.68 -4.72
CA GLN A 114 -13.64 1.80 -5.30
C GLN A 114 -13.49 0.36 -4.78
N LEU A 115 -12.25 -0.13 -4.69
CA LEU A 115 -11.96 -1.43 -4.08
C LEU A 115 -12.26 -1.48 -2.58
N ALA A 116 -12.36 -0.33 -1.92
CA ALA A 116 -12.72 -0.27 -0.50
C ALA A 116 -14.23 -0.46 -0.26
N THR A 117 -15.07 -0.12 -1.25
CA THR A 117 -16.54 -0.23 -1.20
C THR A 117 -17.06 -1.52 -1.81
N LEU A 118 -16.32 -2.12 -2.75
CA LEU A 118 -16.63 -3.40 -3.38
C LEU A 118 -16.53 -4.58 -2.41
N ASP A 119 -17.41 -5.56 -2.61
CA ASP A 119 -17.33 -6.87 -1.95
C ASP A 119 -16.20 -7.69 -2.57
N ASP A 120 -15.38 -8.34 -1.73
CA ASP A 120 -14.32 -9.26 -2.14
C ASP A 120 -14.85 -10.37 -3.07
N ARG A 121 -16.13 -10.74 -3.00
CA ARG A 121 -16.73 -11.78 -3.85
C ARG A 121 -17.12 -11.32 -5.25
N HIS A 122 -17.02 -10.03 -5.57
CA HIS A 122 -17.40 -9.51 -6.87
C HIS A 122 -16.43 -10.01 -7.97
N PRO A 123 -16.91 -10.45 -9.14
CA PRO A 123 -16.03 -10.97 -10.21
C PRO A 123 -14.94 -9.96 -10.63
N ALA A 124 -15.32 -8.68 -10.81
CA ALA A 124 -14.35 -7.62 -11.13
C ALA A 124 -13.26 -7.44 -10.05
N ALA A 125 -13.59 -7.63 -8.77
CA ALA A 125 -12.64 -7.52 -7.67
C ALA A 125 -11.62 -8.68 -7.67
N GLN A 126 -12.06 -9.88 -8.04
CA GLN A 126 -11.21 -11.07 -8.15
C GLN A 126 -10.22 -10.97 -9.31
N GLU A 127 -10.67 -10.45 -10.47
CA GLU A 127 -9.78 -10.25 -11.61
C GLU A 127 -8.71 -9.19 -11.33
N VAL A 128 -9.10 -8.07 -10.72
CA VAL A 128 -8.15 -7.04 -10.26
C VAL A 128 -7.14 -7.63 -9.27
N ARG A 129 -7.61 -8.42 -8.29
CA ARG A 129 -6.74 -9.10 -7.33
C ARG A 129 -5.71 -9.96 -8.07
N LYS A 130 -6.17 -10.82 -8.97
CA LYS A 130 -5.33 -11.72 -9.77
C LYS A 130 -4.26 -10.98 -10.58
N LEU A 131 -4.63 -9.85 -11.17
CA LEU A 131 -3.70 -9.02 -11.92
C LEU A 131 -2.57 -8.47 -11.04
N ILE A 132 -2.93 -8.05 -9.83
CA ILE A 132 -2.05 -7.37 -8.90
C ILE A 132 -1.21 -8.34 -8.06
N ASP A 133 -1.75 -9.48 -7.68
CA ASP A 133 -1.09 -10.44 -6.78
C ASP A 133 -0.29 -11.53 -7.52
N GLU A 134 -0.67 -11.86 -8.75
CA GLU A 134 -0.09 -12.94 -9.53
C GLU A 134 0.65 -12.39 -10.74
N HIS A 135 -0.05 -11.69 -11.64
CA HIS A 135 0.50 -11.33 -12.94
C HIS A 135 1.59 -10.26 -12.85
N LEU A 136 1.34 -9.18 -12.11
CA LEU A 136 2.27 -8.07 -11.98
C LEU A 136 3.57 -8.48 -11.24
N PRO A 137 3.52 -9.19 -10.10
CA PRO A 137 4.73 -9.67 -9.43
C PRO A 137 5.50 -10.70 -10.25
N ALA A 138 4.81 -11.66 -10.89
CA ALA A 138 5.46 -12.68 -11.70
C ALA A 138 6.24 -12.07 -12.89
N LEU A 139 5.69 -11.02 -13.52
CA LEU A 139 6.36 -10.34 -14.63
C LEU A 139 7.67 -9.67 -14.18
N VAL A 140 7.65 -8.96 -13.06
CA VAL A 140 8.87 -8.32 -12.51
C VAL A 140 9.88 -9.37 -12.01
N GLU A 141 9.42 -10.44 -11.36
CA GLU A 141 10.27 -11.53 -10.89
C GLU A 141 10.96 -12.27 -12.04
N SER A 142 10.22 -12.56 -13.12
CA SER A 142 10.78 -13.20 -14.31
C SER A 142 11.88 -12.35 -14.95
N TYR A 143 11.68 -11.02 -15.04
CA TYR A 143 12.71 -10.10 -15.54
C TYR A 143 13.92 -10.02 -14.61
N THR A 144 13.71 -9.93 -13.29
CA THR A 144 14.80 -9.82 -12.32
C THR A 144 15.67 -11.08 -12.25
N ARG A 145 15.09 -12.26 -12.51
CA ARG A 145 15.83 -13.53 -12.64
C ARG A 145 16.79 -13.55 -13.83
N ILE A 146 16.56 -12.74 -14.88
CA ILE A 146 17.45 -12.65 -16.03
C ILE A 146 18.72 -11.87 -15.63
N PRO A 147 19.93 -12.43 -15.85
CA PRO A 147 21.19 -11.74 -15.59
C PRO A 147 21.30 -10.43 -16.37
N ALA A 148 21.82 -9.37 -15.76
CA ALA A 148 21.89 -8.03 -16.36
C ALA A 148 22.54 -8.01 -17.76
N ARG A 149 23.56 -8.84 -17.98
CA ARG A 149 24.27 -8.98 -19.27
C ARG A 149 23.39 -9.48 -20.43
N LEU A 150 22.30 -10.18 -20.13
CA LEU A 150 21.38 -10.76 -21.13
C LEU A 150 20.13 -9.91 -21.36
N ARG A 151 19.87 -8.89 -20.53
CA ARG A 151 18.62 -8.09 -20.58
C ARG A 151 18.48 -7.25 -21.86
N ASN A 152 19.60 -6.91 -22.48
CA ASN A 152 19.67 -6.15 -23.72
C ASN A 152 19.88 -7.04 -24.96
N GLN A 153 20.01 -8.35 -24.77
CA GLN A 153 20.24 -9.27 -25.88
C GLN A 153 18.89 -9.68 -26.47
N PRO A 154 18.71 -9.56 -27.80
CA PRO A 154 17.47 -9.99 -28.43
C PRO A 154 17.33 -11.51 -28.28
N HIS A 155 16.18 -11.94 -27.77
CA HIS A 155 15.83 -13.34 -27.62
C HIS A 155 14.36 -13.53 -28.01
N ALA A 156 14.08 -14.49 -28.89
CA ALA A 156 12.74 -14.72 -29.44
C ALA A 156 12.11 -13.45 -30.06
N GLY A 157 12.91 -12.64 -30.78
CA GLY A 157 12.42 -11.49 -31.56
C GLY A 157 12.33 -10.16 -30.82
N ALA A 158 12.50 -10.12 -29.49
CA ALA A 158 12.55 -8.88 -28.71
C ALA A 158 13.59 -8.97 -27.58
N THR A 159 13.99 -7.83 -27.00
CA THR A 159 14.83 -7.86 -25.79
C THR A 159 13.95 -8.10 -24.56
N PRO A 160 14.48 -8.75 -23.50
CA PRO A 160 13.78 -8.86 -22.22
C PRO A 160 13.31 -7.53 -21.64
N GLU A 161 14.05 -6.44 -21.86
CA GLU A 161 13.62 -5.08 -21.47
C GLU A 161 12.36 -4.65 -22.22
N THR A 162 12.31 -4.83 -23.54
CA THR A 162 11.12 -4.50 -24.33
C THR A 162 9.92 -5.36 -23.93
N GLN A 163 10.11 -6.68 -23.76
CA GLN A 163 9.05 -7.59 -23.34
C GLN A 163 8.45 -7.22 -21.97
N LEU A 164 9.30 -6.80 -21.03
CA LEU A 164 8.86 -6.29 -19.73
C LEU A 164 8.01 -5.02 -19.89
N VAL A 165 8.46 -4.06 -20.69
CA VAL A 165 7.72 -2.80 -20.93
C VAL A 165 6.37 -3.07 -21.57
N ASP A 166 6.32 -3.96 -22.56
CA ASP A 166 5.08 -4.35 -23.24
C ASP A 166 4.12 -5.04 -22.27
N GLY A 167 4.61 -6.00 -21.48
CA GLY A 167 3.82 -6.68 -20.45
C GLY A 167 3.25 -5.71 -19.41
N LEU A 168 4.08 -4.77 -18.90
CA LEU A 168 3.64 -3.74 -17.97
C LEU A 168 2.60 -2.79 -18.61
N THR A 169 2.73 -2.51 -19.90
CA THR A 169 1.77 -1.68 -20.64
C THR A 169 0.41 -2.37 -20.76
N ILE A 170 0.41 -3.68 -21.03
CA ILE A 170 -0.81 -4.49 -21.07
C ILE A 170 -1.49 -4.49 -19.69
N ILE A 171 -0.73 -4.77 -18.63
CA ILE A 171 -1.24 -4.76 -17.25
C ILE A 171 -1.84 -3.40 -16.88
N ALA A 172 -1.15 -2.30 -17.20
CA ALA A 172 -1.66 -0.96 -16.92
C ALA A 172 -3.00 -0.70 -17.63
N ARG A 173 -3.10 -1.08 -18.91
CA ARG A 173 -4.34 -0.93 -19.68
C ARG A 173 -5.48 -1.76 -19.09
N GLU A 174 -5.20 -2.99 -18.69
CA GLU A 174 -6.20 -3.88 -18.10
C GLU A 174 -6.74 -3.32 -16.78
N ILE A 175 -5.85 -2.79 -15.92
CA ILE A 175 -6.25 -2.09 -14.69
C ILE A 175 -7.17 -0.90 -15.01
N ASP A 176 -6.83 -0.09 -16.02
CA ASP A 176 -7.65 1.06 -16.43
C ASP A 176 -9.04 0.62 -16.94
N MET A 177 -9.10 -0.44 -17.74
CA MET A 177 -10.36 -0.99 -18.26
C MET A 177 -11.26 -1.52 -17.15
N MET A 178 -10.72 -2.33 -16.23
CA MET A 178 -11.45 -2.85 -15.08
C MET A 178 -11.93 -1.73 -14.14
N THR A 179 -11.13 -0.69 -13.94
CA THR A 179 -11.53 0.52 -13.19
C THR A 179 -12.74 1.19 -13.85
N GLY A 180 -12.75 1.28 -15.18
CA GLY A 180 -13.87 1.82 -15.94
C GLY A 180 -15.14 0.96 -15.87
N GLU A 181 -15.01 -0.36 -15.77
CA GLU A 181 -16.16 -1.28 -15.56
C GLU A 181 -16.77 -1.13 -14.17
N ILE A 182 -15.93 -1.08 -13.14
CA ILE A 182 -16.37 -0.88 -11.75
C ILE A 182 -17.11 0.46 -11.62
N ALA A 183 -16.52 1.53 -12.17
CA ALA A 183 -17.13 2.87 -12.13
C ALA A 183 -18.49 2.92 -12.84
N ARG A 184 -18.64 2.24 -13.99
CA ARG A 184 -19.93 2.14 -14.70
C ARG A 184 -21.00 1.46 -13.84
N GLY A 185 -20.67 0.36 -13.17
CA GLY A 185 -21.60 -0.33 -12.27
C GLY A 185 -22.10 0.56 -11.12
N GLU A 186 -21.22 1.39 -10.54
CA GLU A 186 -21.63 2.34 -9.49
C GLU A 186 -22.55 3.46 -10.04
N LEU A 187 -22.27 3.96 -11.25
CA LEU A 187 -23.11 4.96 -11.92
C LEU A 187 -24.51 4.42 -12.22
N ASP A 188 -24.62 3.18 -12.70
CA ASP A 188 -25.90 2.52 -12.97
C ASP A 188 -26.69 2.30 -11.68
N ALA A 189 -26.01 1.91 -10.59
CA ALA A 189 -26.63 1.78 -9.28
C ALA A 189 -27.16 3.13 -8.76
N LEU A 190 -26.41 4.22 -8.98
CA LEU A 190 -26.83 5.57 -8.62
C LEU A 190 -28.05 6.03 -9.43
N ALA A 191 -28.05 5.80 -10.75
CA ALA A 191 -29.16 6.14 -11.63
C ALA A 191 -30.45 5.39 -11.24
N THR A 192 -30.33 4.11 -10.86
CA THR A 192 -31.45 3.30 -10.39
C THR A 192 -32.06 3.87 -9.10
N ARG A 193 -31.22 4.27 -8.14
CA ARG A 193 -31.69 4.92 -6.90
C ARG A 193 -32.36 6.27 -7.17
N GLY A 194 -31.81 7.05 -8.10
CA GLY A 194 -32.41 8.33 -8.52
C GLY A 194 -33.83 8.15 -9.06
N ARG A 195 -34.02 7.20 -10.00
CA ARG A 195 -35.35 6.87 -10.54
C ARG A 195 -36.31 6.39 -9.46
N TYR A 196 -35.86 5.55 -8.53
CA TYR A 196 -36.70 5.07 -7.43
C TYR A 196 -37.20 6.21 -6.53
N LEU A 197 -36.33 7.19 -6.23
CA LEU A 197 -36.70 8.36 -5.45
C LEU A 197 -37.71 9.24 -6.20
N GLU A 198 -37.51 9.43 -7.50
CA GLU A 198 -38.44 10.18 -8.35
C GLU A 198 -39.83 9.55 -8.34
N THR A 199 -39.93 8.24 -8.60
CA THR A 199 -41.20 7.52 -8.58
C THR A 199 -41.85 7.53 -7.19
N ARG A 200 -41.10 7.33 -6.10
CA ARG A 200 -41.70 7.29 -4.77
C ARG A 200 -42.18 8.64 -4.27
N TYR A 201 -41.44 9.72 -4.50
CA TYR A 201 -41.74 11.02 -3.88
C TYR A 201 -42.59 11.93 -4.77
N ILE A 202 -42.46 11.85 -6.10
CA ILE A 202 -43.30 12.66 -7.00
C ILE A 202 -44.71 12.08 -7.07
N ASP A 203 -44.85 10.76 -7.13
CA ASP A 203 -46.15 10.08 -7.22
C ASP A 203 -46.95 10.20 -5.90
N THR A 204 -46.28 10.10 -4.75
CA THR A 204 -46.89 10.35 -3.43
C THR A 204 -47.24 11.84 -3.23
N GLY A 205 -46.48 12.76 -3.82
CA GLY A 205 -46.76 14.20 -3.77
C GLY A 205 -47.92 14.65 -4.67
N GLN A 206 -48.25 13.88 -5.72
CA GLN A 206 -49.45 14.10 -6.53
C GLN A 206 -50.70 13.46 -5.93
N ASN A 207 -50.57 12.26 -5.33
CA ASN A 207 -51.71 11.54 -4.74
C ASN A 207 -52.25 12.13 -3.41
N ASN A 208 -51.61 13.16 -2.86
CA ASN A 208 -52.05 13.88 -1.64
C ASN A 208 -52.66 15.27 -1.96
N LYS A 209 -53.05 15.51 -3.22
CA LYS A 209 -53.69 16.75 -3.67
C LYS A 209 -55.16 16.57 -4.11
N ASP A 210 -55.68 15.35 -4.04
CA ASP A 210 -57.10 15.02 -4.20
C ASP A 210 -57.71 14.66 -2.84
#